data_AF-A0A7C4K141-F1
#
_entry.id   AF-A0A7C4K141-F1
#
_cell.length_a   1.000
_cell.length_b   1.000
_cell.length_c   1.000
_cell.angle_alpha   90.00
_cell.angle_beta   90.00
_cell.angle_gamma   90.00
#
_symmetry.space_group_name_H-M   'P 1'
#
loop_
_entity.id
_entity.type
_entity.pdbx_description
1 polymer ?
#
loop_
_entity_poly.entity_id
_entity_poly.type
_entity_poly.pdbx_seq_one_letter_code
_entity_poly.pdbx_strand_id
1 'polypeptide(L)'
;KKELERMINKAEKELERMVFYSQERKDAQFDIMKALFIPDSQPLPYEYLRVEVPTLLGSNKPLYPCEAIKENVELEVEIKINKNAYEGLKRVESLPEVGRYFSDEDTFWNFLRECSQKFYSKLLDEEIKFFKNRRPDTAKHLESLKGYLNGNGVLLRIGKHEGILSTTFLLILKEKDNRLFDWFFRETQHTSRQETNKTRRINQRGLTFGWLLLERF
;
A
#
# COMPACT_ATOMS: atom_id res chain seq x y z
N LYS A 1 2.65 1.23 -27.74
CA LYS A 1 1.66 1.16 -26.62
C LYS A 1 1.54 -0.25 -26.04
N LYS A 2 0.97 -1.23 -26.76
CA LYS A 2 0.89 -2.63 -26.28
C LYS A 2 2.26 -3.22 -25.91
N GLU A 3 3.31 -2.83 -26.63
CA GLU A 3 4.68 -3.27 -26.34
C GLU A 3 5.23 -2.67 -25.04
N LEU A 4 5.06 -1.37 -24.80
CA LEU A 4 5.45 -0.72 -23.55
C LEU A 4 4.69 -1.30 -22.35
N GLU A 5 3.37 -1.48 -22.47
CA GLU A 5 2.56 -2.15 -21.43
C GLU A 5 3.07 -3.57 -21.15
N ARG A 6 3.43 -4.34 -22.18
CA ARG A 6 4.04 -5.67 -22.02
C ARG A 6 5.39 -5.60 -21.32
N MET A 7 6.24 -4.62 -21.64
CA MET A 7 7.54 -4.44 -21.00
C MET A 7 7.40 -4.09 -19.53
N ILE A 8 6.49 -3.18 -19.18
CA ILE A 8 6.20 -2.79 -17.79
C ILE A 8 5.69 -4.00 -17.00
N ASN A 9 4.69 -4.71 -17.53
CA ASN A 9 4.16 -5.92 -16.90
C ASN A 9 5.23 -7.00 -16.72
N LYS A 10 6.19 -7.09 -17.64
CA LYS A 10 7.31 -8.04 -17.53
C LYS A 10 8.26 -7.61 -16.40
N ALA A 11 8.59 -6.33 -16.32
CA ALA A 11 9.46 -5.80 -15.27
C ALA A 11 8.82 -5.95 -13.87
N GLU A 12 7.53 -5.65 -13.73
CA GLU A 12 6.80 -5.84 -12.46
C GLU A 12 6.82 -7.30 -12.01
N LYS A 13 6.55 -8.24 -12.93
CA LYS A 13 6.63 -9.68 -12.64
C LYS A 13 8.04 -10.14 -12.31
N GLU A 14 9.07 -9.56 -12.92
CA GLU A 14 10.46 -9.86 -12.59
C GLU A 14 10.82 -9.38 -11.19
N LEU A 15 10.38 -8.18 -10.80
CA LEU A 15 10.56 -7.66 -9.43
C LEU A 15 9.84 -8.52 -8.39
N GLU A 16 8.58 -8.87 -8.64
CA GLU A 16 7.79 -9.76 -7.77
C GLU A 16 8.53 -11.09 -7.55
N ARG A 17 9.06 -11.67 -8.62
CA ARG A 17 9.85 -12.91 -8.58
C ARG A 17 11.13 -12.78 -7.78
N MET A 18 11.86 -11.68 -7.94
CA MET A 18 13.11 -11.47 -7.21
C MET A 18 12.90 -11.39 -5.69
N VAL A 19 11.71 -10.95 -5.25
CA VAL A 19 11.42 -10.73 -3.83
C VAL A 19 10.74 -11.94 -3.19
N PHE A 20 9.74 -12.53 -3.85
CA PHE A 20 8.85 -13.50 -3.21
C PHE A 20 9.08 -14.96 -3.62
N TYR A 21 9.87 -15.21 -4.67
CA TYR A 21 10.07 -16.55 -5.20
C TYR A 21 11.49 -17.05 -4.93
N SER A 22 11.67 -18.36 -4.86
CA SER A 22 13.00 -18.97 -4.85
C SER A 22 13.76 -18.62 -6.15
N GLN A 23 15.09 -18.57 -6.07
CA GLN A 23 15.93 -18.12 -7.19
C GLN A 23 15.82 -19.03 -8.44
N GLU A 24 15.40 -20.28 -8.27
CA GLU A 24 15.46 -21.31 -9.30
C GLU A 24 14.13 -21.53 -10.04
N ARG A 25 12.98 -21.12 -9.48
CA ARG A 25 11.66 -21.43 -10.06
C ARG A 25 10.67 -20.27 -10.01
N LYS A 26 9.99 -20.07 -11.14
CA LYS A 26 9.06 -18.95 -11.40
C LYS A 26 7.58 -19.31 -11.25
N ASP A 27 7.31 -20.39 -10.52
CA ASP A 27 5.98 -20.97 -10.36
C ASP A 27 5.38 -20.51 -9.02
N ALA A 28 4.10 -20.15 -9.00
CA ALA A 28 3.37 -19.73 -7.81
C ALA A 28 3.44 -20.77 -6.68
N GLN A 29 3.71 -22.05 -6.97
CA GLN A 29 3.98 -23.06 -5.94
C GLN A 29 5.18 -22.77 -5.04
N PHE A 30 6.11 -21.92 -5.47
CA PHE A 30 7.30 -21.52 -4.71
C PHE A 30 7.24 -20.09 -4.17
N ASP A 31 6.08 -19.44 -4.26
CA ASP A 31 5.86 -18.10 -3.70
C ASP A 31 5.75 -18.18 -2.16
N ILE A 32 6.62 -17.48 -1.45
CA ILE A 32 6.64 -17.42 0.01
C ILE A 32 5.35 -16.86 0.60
N MET A 33 4.61 -16.05 -0.15
CA MET A 33 3.31 -15.51 0.29
C MET A 33 2.28 -16.61 0.54
N LYS A 34 2.48 -17.83 0.02
CA LYS A 34 1.66 -19.01 0.39
C LYS A 34 1.77 -19.43 1.85
N ALA A 35 2.86 -19.05 2.52
CA ALA A 35 3.00 -19.25 3.95
C ALA A 35 2.13 -18.28 4.77
N LEU A 36 1.54 -17.25 4.16
CA LEU A 36 0.68 -16.29 4.83
C LEU A 36 -0.79 -16.64 4.64
N PHE A 37 -1.52 -16.68 5.76
CA PHE A 37 -2.97 -16.90 5.77
C PHE A 37 -3.65 -15.67 6.38
N ILE A 38 -4.46 -14.98 5.56
CA ILE A 38 -5.28 -13.83 5.95
C ILE A 38 -6.69 -14.12 5.43
N PRO A 39 -7.62 -14.63 6.27
CA PRO A 39 -9.01 -14.80 5.89
C PRO A 39 -9.73 -13.45 5.83
N ASP A 40 -10.93 -13.47 5.24
CA ASP A 40 -11.83 -12.33 5.30
C ASP A 40 -12.18 -11.98 6.75
N SER A 41 -12.36 -10.68 7.03
CA SER A 41 -12.84 -10.21 8.33
C SER A 41 -14.28 -10.64 8.57
N GLN A 42 -14.73 -10.51 9.81
CA GLN A 42 -16.17 -10.58 10.08
C GLN A 42 -16.91 -9.45 9.35
N PRO A 43 -18.17 -9.69 8.92
CA PRO A 43 -19.01 -8.66 8.34
C PRO A 43 -19.18 -7.47 9.29
N LEU A 44 -19.02 -6.26 8.77
CA LEU A 44 -19.26 -5.04 9.55
C LEU A 44 -20.75 -4.66 9.53
N PRO A 45 -21.30 -4.16 10.66
CA PRO A 45 -22.61 -3.53 10.69
C PRO A 45 -22.76 -2.39 9.67
N TYR A 46 -23.92 -2.30 9.01
CA TYR A 46 -24.21 -1.23 8.04
C TYR A 46 -24.10 0.18 8.62
N GLU A 47 -24.31 0.33 9.94
CA GLU A 47 -24.13 1.60 10.64
C GLU A 47 -22.69 2.12 10.61
N TYR A 48 -21.70 1.29 10.32
CA TYR A 48 -20.30 1.70 10.13
C TYR A 48 -20.01 2.19 8.72
N LEU A 49 -20.97 2.08 7.80
CA LEU A 49 -20.85 2.61 6.45
C LEU A 49 -21.40 4.04 6.38
N ARG A 50 -20.87 4.78 5.42
CA ARG A 50 -21.39 6.10 5.00
C ARG A 50 -21.15 6.30 3.52
N VAL A 51 -22.00 7.12 2.92
CA VAL A 51 -21.79 7.61 1.56
C VAL A 51 -20.86 8.82 1.62
N GLU A 52 -19.76 8.76 0.88
CA GLU A 52 -18.80 9.83 0.71
C GLU A 52 -18.81 10.28 -0.76
N VAL A 53 -18.67 11.59 -1.00
CA VAL A 53 -18.40 12.13 -2.34
C VAL A 53 -16.98 12.71 -2.32
N PRO A 54 -15.99 11.95 -2.84
CA PRO A 54 -14.60 12.40 -2.78
C PRO A 54 -14.40 13.68 -3.59
N THR A 55 -13.53 14.56 -3.10
CA THR A 55 -13.03 15.71 -3.85
C THR A 55 -11.68 15.36 -4.47
N LEU A 56 -11.48 15.73 -5.73
CA LEU A 56 -10.20 15.60 -6.41
C LEU A 56 -9.44 16.92 -6.35
N LEU A 57 -8.45 17.06 -5.47
CA LEU A 57 -7.56 18.21 -5.53
C LEU A 57 -6.66 18.13 -6.77
N GLY A 58 -6.34 19.28 -7.35
CA GLY A 58 -5.52 19.37 -8.59
C GLY A 58 -6.31 19.12 -9.88
N SER A 59 -7.63 18.96 -9.80
CA SER A 59 -8.52 18.82 -10.96
C SER A 59 -9.95 19.22 -10.61
N ASN A 60 -10.68 19.82 -11.56
CA ASN A 60 -12.11 20.13 -11.39
C ASN A 60 -13.03 18.98 -11.81
N LYS A 61 -12.47 17.78 -12.06
CA LYS A 61 -13.27 16.63 -12.48
C LYS A 61 -14.19 16.19 -11.33
N PRO A 62 -15.52 16.12 -11.54
CA PRO A 62 -16.42 15.61 -10.53
C PRO A 62 -16.16 14.11 -10.29
N LEU A 63 -16.34 13.68 -9.05
CA LEU A 63 -16.27 12.28 -8.66
C LEU A 63 -17.65 11.79 -8.22
N TYR A 64 -17.88 10.50 -8.41
CA TYR A 64 -19.14 9.87 -8.03
C TYR A 64 -19.14 9.47 -6.56
N PRO A 65 -20.33 9.43 -5.92
CA PRO A 65 -20.47 8.90 -4.57
C PRO A 65 -19.92 7.48 -4.46
N CYS A 66 -19.42 7.14 -3.27
CA CYS A 66 -19.03 5.77 -2.92
C CYS A 66 -19.31 5.50 -1.45
N GLU A 67 -19.54 4.23 -1.12
CA GLU A 67 -19.58 3.78 0.26
C GLU A 67 -18.16 3.68 0.83
N ALA A 68 -18.01 4.08 2.10
CA ALA A 68 -16.77 3.99 2.84
C ALA A 68 -17.06 3.65 4.31
N ILE A 69 -16.11 2.98 4.95
CA ILE A 69 -16.15 2.71 6.39
C ILE A 69 -15.88 4.02 7.16
N LYS A 70 -16.56 4.20 8.29
CA LYS A 70 -16.37 5.33 9.21
C LYS A 70 -14.98 5.30 9.86
N GLU A 71 -14.45 6.46 10.27
CA GLU A 71 -13.23 6.46 11.08
C GLU A 71 -13.49 5.80 12.44
N ASN A 72 -12.43 5.31 13.08
CA ASN A 72 -12.46 4.74 14.43
C ASN A 72 -13.40 3.52 14.53
N VAL A 73 -13.58 2.80 13.41
CA VAL A 73 -14.22 1.48 13.40
C VAL A 73 -13.13 0.45 13.61
N GLU A 74 -13.29 -0.34 14.65
CA GLU A 74 -12.40 -1.46 14.97
C GLU A 74 -12.98 -2.75 14.39
N LEU A 75 -12.09 -3.62 13.92
CA LEU A 75 -12.46 -4.92 13.39
C LEU A 75 -11.32 -5.90 13.65
N GLU A 76 -11.70 -7.15 13.94
CA GLU A 76 -10.74 -8.22 14.17
C GLU A 76 -10.45 -8.95 12.86
N VAL A 77 -9.17 -9.15 12.58
CA VAL A 77 -8.68 -10.00 11.49
C VAL A 77 -7.69 -11.00 12.04
N GLU A 78 -7.75 -12.21 11.48
CA GLU A 78 -6.75 -13.23 11.77
C GLU A 78 -5.60 -13.11 10.77
N ILE A 79 -4.35 -13.14 11.24
CA ILE A 79 -3.17 -13.21 10.38
C ILE A 79 -2.30 -14.33 10.93
N LYS A 80 -2.12 -15.39 10.14
CA LYS A 80 -1.39 -16.59 10.56
C LYS A 80 -0.31 -16.94 9.57
N ILE A 81 0.76 -17.54 10.08
CA ILE A 81 1.76 -18.22 9.26
C ILE A 81 1.39 -19.69 9.17
N ASN A 82 1.15 -20.18 7.96
CA ASN A 82 1.00 -21.60 7.67
C ASN A 82 2.38 -22.29 7.74
N LYS A 83 2.73 -22.78 8.92
CA LYS A 83 4.01 -23.46 9.19
C LYS A 83 4.26 -24.67 8.27
N ASN A 84 3.21 -25.41 7.89
CA ASN A 84 3.36 -26.55 6.98
C ASN A 84 3.78 -26.08 5.58
N ALA A 85 3.18 -24.99 5.07
CA ALA A 85 3.58 -24.40 3.80
C ALA A 85 5.02 -23.84 3.87
N TYR A 86 5.35 -23.12 4.94
CA TYR A 86 6.69 -22.56 5.17
C TYR A 86 7.78 -23.65 5.18
N GLU A 87 7.61 -24.69 6.00
CA GLU A 87 8.58 -25.79 6.09
C GLU A 87 8.62 -26.63 4.80
N GLY A 88 7.48 -26.76 4.11
CA GLY A 88 7.43 -27.37 2.78
C GLY A 88 8.30 -26.63 1.77
N LEU A 89 8.17 -25.30 1.68
CA LEU A 89 8.98 -24.46 0.79
C LEU A 89 10.47 -24.56 1.12
N LYS A 90 10.82 -24.50 2.41
CA LYS A 90 12.21 -24.57 2.91
C LYS A 90 12.90 -25.90 2.61
N ARG A 91 12.15 -27.01 2.60
CA ARG A 91 12.68 -28.35 2.28
C ARG A 91 12.92 -28.54 0.80
N VAL A 92 12.08 -27.93 -0.03
CA VAL A 92 12.16 -28.11 -1.48
C VAL A 92 13.28 -27.25 -2.06
N GLU A 93 13.43 -26.00 -1.62
CA GLU A 93 14.44 -25.06 -2.13
C GLU A 93 14.91 -24.01 -1.11
N SER A 94 15.92 -23.21 -1.48
CA SER A 94 16.31 -22.04 -0.70
C SER A 94 15.22 -20.97 -0.76
N LEU A 95 14.77 -20.53 0.42
CA LEU A 95 13.80 -19.44 0.52
C LEU A 95 14.40 -18.14 -0.02
N PRO A 96 13.58 -17.24 -0.61
CA PRO A 96 14.01 -15.87 -0.87
C PRO A 96 14.44 -15.17 0.42
N GLU A 97 15.22 -14.09 0.33
CA GLU A 97 15.71 -13.36 1.51
C GLU A 97 14.57 -12.97 2.46
N VAL A 98 13.44 -12.53 1.90
CA VAL A 98 12.26 -12.14 2.69
C VAL A 98 11.67 -13.32 3.49
N GLY A 99 11.90 -14.55 3.05
CA GLY A 99 11.39 -15.75 3.72
C GLY A 99 11.95 -15.97 5.12
N ARG A 100 13.07 -15.35 5.48
CA ARG A 100 13.57 -15.39 6.87
C ARG A 100 12.59 -14.78 7.87
N TYR A 101 11.72 -13.87 7.42
CA TYR A 101 10.75 -13.20 8.28
C TYR A 101 9.46 -13.99 8.48
N PHE A 102 9.27 -15.11 7.77
CA PHE A 102 8.07 -15.95 7.84
C PHE A 102 8.26 -17.16 8.78
N SER A 103 9.30 -17.18 9.61
CA SER A 103 9.58 -18.30 10.53
C SER A 103 8.54 -18.44 11.64
N ASP A 104 8.05 -17.31 12.14
CA ASP A 104 7.13 -17.19 13.25
C ASP A 104 6.43 -15.82 13.24
N GLU A 105 5.33 -15.72 13.98
CA GLU A 105 4.45 -14.55 13.98
C GLU A 105 5.12 -13.30 14.58
N ASP A 106 6.02 -13.45 15.56
CA ASP A 106 6.70 -12.32 16.19
C ASP A 106 7.71 -11.70 15.21
N THR A 107 8.50 -12.53 14.56
CA THR A 107 9.45 -12.11 13.52
C THR A 107 8.72 -11.44 12.36
N PHE A 108 7.63 -12.05 11.89
CA PHE A 108 6.83 -11.49 10.80
C PHE A 108 6.19 -10.15 11.19
N TRP A 109 5.63 -10.05 12.39
CA TRP A 109 5.04 -8.81 12.89
C TRP A 109 6.05 -7.67 12.98
N ASN A 110 7.23 -7.95 13.53
CA ASN A 110 8.32 -6.96 13.61
C ASN A 110 8.76 -6.50 12.21
N PHE A 111 8.86 -7.43 11.26
CA PHE A 111 9.14 -7.11 9.86
C PHE A 111 8.06 -6.21 9.24
N LEU A 112 6.78 -6.53 9.42
CA LEU A 112 5.67 -5.69 8.94
C LEU A 112 5.72 -4.28 9.54
N ARG A 113 5.99 -4.16 10.84
CA ARG A 113 6.13 -2.87 11.52
C ARG A 113 7.27 -2.05 10.90
N GLU A 114 8.43 -2.66 10.69
CA GLU A 114 9.55 -1.99 10.03
C GLU A 114 9.23 -1.55 8.60
N CYS A 115 8.58 -2.41 7.81
CA CYS A 115 8.13 -2.08 6.46
C CYS A 115 7.16 -0.90 6.47
N SER A 116 6.16 -0.93 7.36
CA SER A 116 5.20 0.15 7.55
C SER A 116 5.91 1.46 7.90
N GLN A 117 6.79 1.45 8.90
CA GLN A 117 7.56 2.63 9.31
C GLN A 117 8.39 3.20 8.15
N LYS A 118 9.14 2.36 7.46
CA LYS A 118 10.02 2.79 6.35
C LYS A 118 9.23 3.35 5.18
N PHE A 119 8.18 2.64 4.74
CA PHE A 119 7.40 3.02 3.57
C PHE A 119 6.45 4.19 3.85
N TYR A 120 5.61 4.08 4.88
CA TYR A 120 4.59 5.09 5.16
C TYR A 120 5.16 6.38 5.73
N SER A 121 6.32 6.38 6.38
CA SER A 121 6.98 7.63 6.77
C SER A 121 7.29 8.50 5.55
N LYS A 122 7.88 7.89 4.51
CA LYS A 122 8.18 8.55 3.22
C LYS A 122 6.92 8.96 2.48
N LEU A 123 5.92 8.08 2.43
CA LEU A 123 4.66 8.38 1.76
C LEU A 123 3.95 9.56 2.44
N LEU A 124 3.85 9.54 3.76
CA LEU A 124 3.19 10.61 4.52
C LEU A 124 3.94 11.92 4.39
N ASP A 125 5.28 11.94 4.35
CA ASP A 125 6.04 13.17 4.10
C ASP A 125 5.72 13.78 2.73
N GLU A 126 5.61 12.95 1.70
CA GLU A 126 5.24 13.39 0.36
C GLU A 126 3.80 13.93 0.32
N GLU A 127 2.85 13.27 0.99
CA GLU A 127 1.46 13.74 1.09
C GLU A 127 1.36 15.04 1.91
N ILE A 128 2.01 15.12 3.07
CA ILE A 128 2.03 16.31 3.93
C ILE A 128 2.58 17.49 3.13
N LYS A 129 3.71 17.32 2.43
CA LYS A 129 4.29 18.35 1.55
C LYS A 129 3.31 18.80 0.48
N PHE A 130 2.55 17.89 -0.12
CA PHE A 130 1.51 18.23 -1.09
C PHE A 130 0.40 19.08 -0.46
N PHE A 131 -0.10 18.71 0.73
CA PHE A 131 -1.25 19.38 1.34
C PHE A 131 -0.91 20.64 2.13
N LYS A 132 0.32 20.81 2.63
CA LYS A 132 0.72 21.86 3.59
C LYS A 132 0.22 23.27 3.23
N ASN A 133 0.33 23.66 1.96
CA ASN A 133 -0.10 24.98 1.48
C ASN A 133 -1.44 24.98 0.72
N ARG A 134 -2.09 23.82 0.58
CA ARG A 134 -3.31 23.62 -0.22
C ARG A 134 -4.54 23.32 0.64
N ARG A 135 -4.38 22.47 1.65
CA ARG A 135 -5.37 22.08 2.67
C ARG A 135 -4.64 21.80 3.98
N PRO A 136 -4.37 22.84 4.80
CA PRO A 136 -3.61 22.69 6.04
C PRO A 136 -4.21 21.66 7.01
N ASP A 137 -5.55 21.56 7.10
CA ASP A 137 -6.20 20.60 7.99
C ASP A 137 -6.03 19.14 7.52
N THR A 138 -5.97 18.90 6.21
CA THR A 138 -5.59 17.58 5.66
C THR A 138 -4.14 17.25 6.00
N ALA A 139 -3.23 18.22 5.95
CA ALA A 139 -1.84 18.01 6.33
C ALA A 139 -1.72 17.65 7.83
N LYS A 140 -2.47 18.32 8.72
CA LYS A 140 -2.53 17.97 10.15
C LYS A 140 -3.06 16.56 10.39
N HIS A 141 -4.09 16.14 9.65
CA HIS A 141 -4.59 14.77 9.70
C HIS A 141 -3.51 13.75 9.33
N LEU A 142 -2.74 14.01 8.28
CA LEU A 142 -1.62 13.15 7.87
C LEU A 142 -0.47 13.16 8.88
N GLU A 143 -0.18 14.30 9.52
CA GLU A 143 0.79 14.38 10.63
C GLU A 143 0.34 13.54 11.82
N SER A 144 -0.96 13.56 12.16
CA SER A 144 -1.53 12.67 13.18
C SER A 144 -1.37 11.19 12.81
N LEU A 145 -1.63 10.82 11.55
CA LEU A 145 -1.40 9.46 11.07
C LEU A 145 0.07 9.03 11.17
N LYS A 146 0.98 9.95 10.85
CA LYS A 146 2.42 9.72 10.97
C LYS A 146 2.84 9.43 12.41
N GLY A 147 2.14 9.98 13.40
CA GLY A 147 2.34 9.69 14.81
C GLY A 147 2.21 8.21 15.16
N TYR A 148 1.28 7.49 14.53
CA TYR A 148 1.08 6.05 14.78
C TYR A 148 2.27 5.18 14.32
N LEU A 149 3.12 5.67 13.43
CA LEU A 149 4.33 4.95 13.03
C LEU A 149 5.34 4.77 14.18
N ASN A 150 5.28 5.60 15.21
CA ASN A 150 6.15 5.49 16.38
C ASN A 150 5.64 4.44 17.39
N GLY A 151 4.46 3.88 17.18
CA GLY A 151 3.86 2.86 18.05
C GLY A 151 4.30 1.43 17.71
N ASN A 152 3.63 0.46 18.33
CA ASN A 152 3.81 -0.97 18.07
C ASN A 152 2.90 -1.52 16.96
N GLY A 153 1.98 -0.71 16.45
CA GLY A 153 1.09 -1.08 15.36
C GLY A 153 1.73 -0.99 13.97
N VAL A 154 1.05 -1.59 13.00
CA VAL A 154 1.39 -1.53 11.57
C VAL A 154 0.37 -0.62 10.90
N LEU A 155 0.81 0.56 10.46
CA LEU A 155 -0.03 1.44 9.65
C LEU A 155 -0.08 0.88 8.23
N LEU A 156 -1.27 0.79 7.66
CA LEU A 156 -1.51 0.36 6.30
C LEU A 156 -2.43 1.37 5.60
N ARG A 157 -2.34 1.40 4.28
CA ARG A 157 -3.30 2.07 3.41
C ARG A 157 -3.86 1.05 2.44
N ILE A 158 -5.17 0.87 2.45
CA ILE A 158 -5.88 -0.12 1.66
C ILE A 158 -7.10 0.47 0.96
N GLY A 159 -7.43 -0.13 -0.18
CA GLY A 159 -8.72 0.04 -0.83
C GLY A 159 -8.79 1.25 -1.76
N LYS A 160 -10.01 1.74 -2.00
CA LYS A 160 -10.23 2.74 -3.03
C LYS A 160 -9.64 4.09 -2.61
N HIS A 161 -9.12 4.83 -3.60
CA HIS A 161 -8.65 6.21 -3.45
C HIS A 161 -7.33 6.41 -2.68
N GLU A 162 -6.57 5.35 -2.45
CA GLU A 162 -5.24 5.37 -1.81
C GLU A 162 -4.15 6.07 -2.65
N GLY A 163 -4.31 6.12 -3.97
CA GLY A 163 -3.42 6.87 -4.87
C GLY A 163 -2.14 6.11 -5.22
N ILE A 164 -1.61 6.37 -6.40
CA ILE A 164 -0.62 5.48 -7.05
C ILE A 164 0.70 5.34 -6.28
N LEU A 165 1.11 6.35 -5.52
CA LEU A 165 2.35 6.25 -4.71
C LEU A 165 2.22 5.28 -3.54
N SER A 166 1.00 5.01 -3.07
CA SER A 166 0.76 4.09 -1.97
C SER A 166 0.71 2.62 -2.41
N THR A 167 0.46 2.37 -3.70
CA THR A 167 0.20 1.03 -4.25
C THR A 167 1.28 0.51 -5.17
N THR A 168 2.30 1.32 -5.47
CA THR A 168 3.33 0.99 -6.46
C THR A 168 4.71 1.34 -5.94
N PHE A 169 5.73 0.78 -6.59
CA PHE A 169 7.13 1.14 -6.38
C PHE A 169 7.48 2.56 -6.86
N LEU A 170 6.51 3.33 -7.38
CA LEU A 170 6.74 4.67 -7.90
C LEU A 170 7.20 5.66 -6.84
N LEU A 171 6.88 5.45 -5.55
CA LEU A 171 7.44 6.29 -4.48
C LEU A 171 8.97 6.15 -4.43
N ILE A 172 9.48 4.92 -4.49
CA ILE A 172 10.93 4.64 -4.50
C ILE A 172 11.57 5.22 -5.75
N LEU A 173 10.95 5.03 -6.92
CA LEU A 173 11.45 5.60 -8.17
C LEU A 173 11.49 7.13 -8.11
N LYS A 174 10.45 7.77 -7.57
CA LYS A 174 10.41 9.23 -7.41
C LYS A 174 11.54 9.74 -6.53
N GLU A 175 11.86 9.03 -5.44
CA GLU A 175 12.98 9.39 -4.55
C GLU A 175 14.35 9.19 -5.19
N LYS A 176 14.53 8.11 -5.96
CA LYS A 176 15.84 7.72 -6.52
C LYS A 176 16.14 8.41 -7.85
N ASP A 177 15.14 8.52 -8.72
CA ASP A 177 15.24 9.13 -10.04
C ASP A 177 13.90 9.77 -10.43
N ASN A 178 13.72 11.03 -10.04
CA ASN A 178 12.51 11.77 -10.34
C ASN A 178 12.27 11.93 -11.86
N ARG A 179 13.33 11.90 -12.70
CA ARG A 179 13.17 12.01 -14.17
C ARG A 179 12.57 10.73 -14.73
N LEU A 180 13.06 9.58 -14.28
CA LEU A 180 12.49 8.28 -14.66
C LEU A 180 11.05 8.14 -14.17
N PHE A 181 10.77 8.56 -12.93
CA PHE A 181 9.40 8.64 -12.42
C PHE A 181 8.51 9.50 -13.32
N ASP A 182 8.96 10.71 -13.68
CA ASP A 182 8.15 11.63 -14.48
C ASP A 182 7.87 11.10 -15.88
N TRP A 183 8.88 10.49 -16.50
CA TRP A 183 8.73 9.81 -17.79
C TRP A 183 7.73 8.66 -17.69
N PHE A 184 7.92 7.73 -16.74
CA PHE A 184 7.05 6.57 -16.55
C PHE A 184 5.61 6.99 -16.28
N PHE A 185 5.41 8.00 -15.43
CA PHE A 185 4.09 8.51 -15.08
C PHE A 185 3.38 9.10 -16.30
N ARG A 186 4.07 9.86 -17.15
CA ARG A 186 3.46 10.43 -18.37
C ARG A 186 3.11 9.38 -19.40
N GLU A 187 3.95 8.36 -19.55
CA GLU A 187 3.72 7.26 -20.49
C GLU A 187 2.58 6.34 -20.05
N THR A 188 2.35 6.18 -18.75
CA THR A 188 1.30 5.28 -18.21
C THR A 188 0.00 6.00 -17.83
N GLN A 189 0.07 7.28 -17.46
CA GLN A 189 -1.08 8.09 -17.02
C GLN A 189 -1.40 9.17 -18.06
N HIS A 190 -2.09 8.78 -19.13
CA HIS A 190 -2.31 9.59 -20.32
C HIS A 190 -3.15 10.87 -20.12
N THR A 191 -3.88 10.98 -19.01
CA THR A 191 -4.70 12.17 -18.68
C THR A 191 -3.95 13.28 -17.94
N SER A 192 -2.70 13.05 -17.51
CA SER A 192 -1.87 14.01 -16.77
C SER A 192 -0.72 14.52 -17.63
N ARG A 193 -1.05 15.40 -18.59
CA ARG A 193 -0.09 15.82 -19.64
C ARG A 193 0.94 16.89 -19.23
N GLN A 194 0.72 17.63 -18.14
CA GLN A 194 1.58 18.77 -17.78
C GLN A 194 2.27 18.62 -16.42
N GLU A 195 1.59 18.06 -15.42
CA GLU A 195 2.15 17.82 -14.08
C GLU A 195 1.92 16.37 -13.68
N THR A 196 2.99 15.72 -13.24
CA THR A 196 2.97 14.33 -12.76
C THR A 196 2.45 14.29 -11.34
N ASN A 197 1.60 13.30 -11.07
CA ASN A 197 1.07 13.02 -9.74
C ASN A 197 0.49 14.26 -9.01
N LYS A 198 -0.20 15.13 -9.76
CA LYS A 198 -0.73 16.41 -9.27
C LYS A 198 -2.03 16.30 -8.46
N THR A 199 -2.69 15.13 -8.51
CA THR A 199 -4.02 14.97 -7.95
C THR A 199 -4.02 14.17 -6.67
N ARG A 200 -4.87 14.55 -5.71
CA ARG A 200 -5.15 13.77 -4.49
C ARG A 200 -6.63 13.73 -4.21
N ARG A 201 -7.09 12.62 -3.62
CA ARG A 201 -8.49 12.45 -3.22
C ARG A 201 -8.62 12.62 -1.71
N ILE A 202 -9.58 13.43 -1.31
CA ILE A 202 -9.96 13.66 0.08
C ILE A 202 -11.47 13.57 0.20
N ASN A 203 -11.98 13.23 1.38
CA ASN A 203 -13.41 13.28 1.65
C ASN A 203 -13.87 14.73 1.92
N GLN A 204 -15.17 14.91 2.14
CA GLN A 204 -15.75 16.24 2.41
C GLN A 204 -15.23 16.88 3.70
N ARG A 205 -14.70 16.07 4.61
CA ARG A 205 -14.09 16.50 5.88
C ARG A 205 -12.58 16.75 5.78
N GLY A 206 -12.01 16.67 4.58
CA GLY A 206 -10.58 16.89 4.35
C GLY A 206 -9.67 15.73 4.78
N LEU A 207 -10.23 14.54 5.01
CA LEU A 207 -9.48 13.34 5.38
C LEU A 207 -9.08 12.54 4.14
N THR A 208 -7.94 11.86 4.23
CA THR A 208 -7.48 10.94 3.19
C THR A 208 -8.04 9.54 3.43
N PHE A 209 -8.30 8.80 2.35
CA PHE A 209 -8.94 7.48 2.43
C PHE A 209 -7.95 6.33 2.63
N GLY A 210 -8.46 5.26 3.24
CA GLY A 210 -7.86 3.92 3.22
C GLY A 210 -6.93 3.60 4.39
N TRP A 211 -6.76 4.51 5.34
CA TRP A 211 -5.84 4.29 6.47
C TRP A 211 -6.42 3.32 7.50
N LEU A 212 -5.60 2.35 7.88
CA LEU A 212 -5.90 1.35 8.88
C LEU A 212 -4.67 1.14 9.77
N LEU A 213 -4.88 1.01 11.08
CA LEU A 213 -3.85 0.64 12.02
C LEU A 213 -4.11 -0.80 12.47
N LEU A 214 -3.18 -1.71 12.18
CA LEU A 214 -3.21 -3.06 12.72
C LEU A 214 -2.48 -3.06 14.06
N GLU A 215 -3.12 -3.63 15.07
CA GLU A 215 -2.55 -3.86 16.39
C GLU A 215 -2.66 -5.34 16.74
N ARG A 216 -1.69 -5.86 17.49
CA ARG A 216 -1.64 -7.25 17.91
C ARG A 216 -1.98 -7.34 19.39
N PHE A 217 -2.92 -8.21 19.72
CA PHE A 217 -3.43 -8.48 21.07
C PHE A 217 -3.13 -9.92 21.50
#